data_AF-I0K797-F1
#
_entry.id   AF-I0K797-F1
#
_cell.length_a   1.000
_cell.length_b   1.000
_cell.length_c   1.000
_cell.angle_alpha   90.00
_cell.angle_beta   90.00
_cell.angle_gamma   90.00
#
_symmetry.space_group_name_H-M   'P 1'
#
loop_
_entity.id
_entity.type
_entity.pdbx_description
1 polymer ?
#
loop_
_entity_poly.entity_id
_entity_poly.type
_entity_poly.pdbx_seq_one_letter_code
_entity_poly.pdbx_strand_id
1 'polypeptide(L)'
;MPADTLIQNVPDRFGFGKPASPAQIARLDIDVRPDGVGLPAGSGTSAQGAVLFAAKCAACHGPGGVGGPNGSLVTTNSTAGKRPEKTIGNYWPYATTVFDYIRRAMPFNQPGSLTDKEVYALTAYLLHANGLIDEKTELDARLLPTVKMPAQPRFVPDDRRGGPDIH
;
A
#
# COMPACT_ATOMS: atom_id res chain seq x y z
N MET A 1 -3.52 23.58 51.32
CA MET A 1 -4.19 22.27 51.21
C MET A 1 -3.22 21.34 50.49
N PRO A 2 -2.81 20.20 51.07
CA PRO A 2 -1.78 19.38 50.45
C PRO A 2 -2.36 18.69 49.20
N ALA A 3 -1.68 18.83 48.08
CA ALA A 3 -2.07 18.34 46.76
C ALA A 3 -1.80 16.83 46.55
N ASP A 4 -1.76 16.05 47.62
CA ASP A 4 -1.11 14.73 47.64
C ASP A 4 -2.03 13.57 48.05
N THR A 5 -3.35 13.75 47.94
CA THR A 5 -4.33 12.72 48.35
C THR A 5 -5.23 12.26 47.22
N LEU A 6 -4.69 12.11 46.01
CA LEU A 6 -5.40 11.49 44.92
C LEU A 6 -4.40 10.68 44.10
N ILE A 7 -4.02 9.49 44.56
CA ILE A 7 -3.88 8.23 43.82
C ILE A 7 -3.38 7.19 44.86
N GLN A 8 -4.27 6.66 45.69
CA GLN A 8 -4.01 5.40 46.39
C GLN A 8 -5.01 4.38 45.83
N ASN A 9 -4.50 3.27 45.30
CA ASN A 9 -5.22 2.13 44.70
C ASN A 9 -5.50 2.21 43.19
N VAL A 10 -4.48 2.42 42.34
CA VAL A 10 -4.60 2.05 40.92
C VAL A 10 -4.44 0.54 40.81
N PRO A 11 -5.39 -0.20 40.19
CA PRO A 11 -5.22 -1.62 39.96
C PRO A 11 -4.21 -1.86 38.83
N ASP A 12 -3.46 -2.96 38.89
CA ASP A 12 -2.52 -3.36 37.81
C ASP A 12 -3.20 -3.43 36.43
N ARG A 13 -4.51 -3.73 36.41
CA ARG A 13 -5.38 -3.67 35.23
C ARG A 13 -6.79 -3.25 35.61
N PHE A 14 -7.42 -2.41 34.79
CA PHE A 14 -8.81 -1.97 34.96
C PHE A 14 -9.87 -3.00 34.53
N GLY A 15 -9.47 -4.11 33.90
CA GLY A 15 -10.38 -5.18 33.50
C GLY A 15 -11.31 -4.86 32.32
N PHE A 16 -11.06 -3.78 31.57
CA PHE A 16 -11.84 -3.45 30.37
C PHE A 16 -11.48 -4.33 29.17
N GLY A 17 -12.48 -4.58 28.31
CA GLY A 17 -12.32 -5.32 27.07
C GLY A 17 -12.19 -6.83 27.28
N LYS A 18 -11.85 -7.53 26.19
CA LYS A 18 -11.58 -8.97 26.19
C LYS A 18 -10.51 -9.28 25.14
N PRO A 19 -9.73 -10.36 25.31
CA PRO A 19 -8.81 -10.80 24.27
C PRO A 19 -9.54 -10.99 22.93
N ALA A 20 -8.96 -10.44 21.86
CA ALA A 20 -9.47 -10.66 20.52
C ALA A 20 -9.23 -12.12 20.12
N SER A 21 -10.25 -12.77 19.54
CA SER A 21 -10.07 -14.12 19.00
C SER A 21 -9.20 -14.08 17.74
N PRO A 22 -8.52 -15.19 17.40
CA PRO A 22 -7.77 -15.28 16.14
C PRO A 22 -8.60 -14.90 14.91
N ALA A 23 -9.89 -15.28 14.90
CA ALA A 23 -10.81 -14.93 13.82
C ALA A 23 -11.14 -13.42 13.78
N GLN A 24 -11.17 -12.72 14.91
CA GLN A 24 -11.33 -11.26 14.94
C GLN A 24 -10.09 -10.56 14.40
N ILE A 25 -8.91 -11.04 14.80
CA ILE A 25 -7.62 -10.51 14.35
C ILE A 25 -7.49 -10.70 12.84
N ALA A 26 -7.70 -11.91 12.32
CA ALA A 26 -7.55 -12.23 10.90
C ALA A 26 -8.46 -11.42 9.95
N ARG A 27 -9.54 -10.81 10.45
CA ARG A 27 -10.41 -9.91 9.65
C ARG A 27 -9.88 -8.47 9.58
N LEU A 28 -9.01 -8.07 10.48
CA LEU A 28 -8.53 -6.69 10.64
C LEU A 28 -7.05 -6.55 10.26
N ASP A 29 -6.26 -7.55 10.66
CA ASP A 29 -4.84 -7.72 10.40
C ASP A 29 -4.65 -8.29 8.98
N ILE A 30 -4.70 -7.38 8.02
CA ILE A 30 -4.47 -7.66 6.60
C ILE A 30 -3.32 -6.81 6.04
N ASP A 31 -2.58 -6.11 6.91
CA ASP A 31 -1.47 -5.26 6.49
C ASP A 31 -0.34 -6.08 5.88
N VAL A 32 0.25 -5.50 4.84
CA VAL A 32 1.41 -6.08 4.17
C VAL A 32 2.63 -5.21 4.41
N ARG A 33 3.64 -5.81 5.03
CA ARG A 33 4.91 -5.15 5.34
C ARG A 33 5.82 -5.08 4.11
N PRO A 34 6.82 -4.16 4.11
CA PRO A 34 7.83 -4.08 3.04
C PRO A 34 8.58 -5.39 2.75
N ASP A 35 8.77 -6.24 3.75
CA ASP A 35 9.43 -7.55 3.64
C ASP A 35 8.51 -8.68 3.16
N GLY A 36 7.24 -8.38 2.87
CA GLY A 36 6.25 -9.34 2.37
C GLY A 36 5.49 -10.10 3.47
N VAL A 37 5.79 -9.86 4.75
CA VAL A 37 4.96 -10.39 5.85
C VAL A 37 3.54 -9.86 5.70
N GLY A 38 2.55 -10.75 5.77
CA GLY A 38 1.12 -10.43 5.57
C GLY A 38 0.59 -10.69 4.16
N LEU A 39 1.46 -11.01 3.18
CA LEU A 39 1.01 -11.36 1.83
C LEU A 39 0.17 -12.65 1.83
N PRO A 40 -1.05 -12.62 1.26
CA PRO A 40 -1.87 -13.81 1.12
C PRO A 40 -1.37 -14.74 0.01
N ALA A 41 -1.85 -15.98 -0.01
CA ALA A 41 -1.55 -16.90 -1.10
C ALA A 41 -2.22 -16.46 -2.41
N GLY A 42 -1.50 -16.54 -3.52
CA GLY A 42 -2.02 -16.20 -4.85
C GLY A 42 -0.91 -15.85 -5.82
N SER A 43 -1.31 -15.63 -7.07
CA SER A 43 -0.45 -15.12 -8.12
C SER A 43 -1.29 -14.38 -9.17
N GLY A 44 -0.64 -13.56 -9.99
CA GLY A 44 -1.25 -12.89 -11.13
C GLY A 44 -0.23 -12.34 -12.11
N THR A 45 -0.65 -12.17 -13.36
CA THR A 45 0.19 -11.62 -14.45
C THR A 45 -0.27 -10.22 -14.86
N SER A 46 0.62 -9.48 -15.52
CA SER A 46 0.31 -8.15 -16.09
C SER A 46 -0.88 -8.22 -17.07
N ALA A 47 -0.94 -9.26 -17.91
CA ALA A 47 -2.04 -9.42 -18.87
C ALA A 47 -3.41 -9.59 -18.20
N GLN A 48 -3.49 -10.38 -17.11
CA GLN A 48 -4.70 -10.48 -16.30
C GLN A 48 -5.06 -9.15 -15.66
N GLY A 49 -4.04 -8.45 -15.13
CA GLY A 49 -4.21 -7.15 -14.51
C GLY A 49 -4.71 -6.07 -15.47
N ALA A 50 -4.26 -6.06 -16.72
CA ALA A 50 -4.69 -5.11 -17.74
C ALA A 50 -6.20 -5.19 -17.99
N VAL A 51 -6.76 -6.41 -18.06
CA VAL A 51 -8.21 -6.64 -18.22
C VAL A 51 -8.97 -6.13 -17.00
N LEU A 52 -8.50 -6.47 -15.80
CA LEU A 52 -9.11 -6.00 -14.55
C LEU A 52 -9.05 -4.49 -14.41
N PHE A 53 -7.92 -3.88 -14.79
CA PHE A 53 -7.69 -2.45 -14.70
C PHE A 53 -8.66 -1.68 -15.60
N ALA A 54 -8.83 -2.14 -16.85
CA ALA A 54 -9.79 -1.56 -17.78
C ALA A 54 -11.22 -1.60 -17.23
N ALA A 55 -11.60 -2.70 -16.58
CA ALA A 55 -12.95 -2.89 -16.05
C ALA A 55 -13.22 -2.16 -14.73
N LYS A 56 -12.21 -2.05 -13.84
CA LYS A 56 -12.41 -1.65 -12.44
C LYS A 56 -11.69 -0.37 -12.02
N CYS A 57 -10.72 0.11 -12.81
CA CYS A 57 -9.81 1.19 -12.39
C CYS A 57 -9.78 2.37 -13.38
N ALA A 58 -9.86 2.10 -14.68
CA ALA A 58 -9.64 3.08 -15.74
C ALA A 58 -10.64 4.25 -15.75
N ALA A 59 -11.85 4.07 -15.21
CA ALA A 59 -12.83 5.15 -15.08
C ALA A 59 -12.33 6.32 -14.20
N CYS A 60 -11.46 6.04 -13.23
CA CYS A 60 -10.90 7.04 -12.32
C CYS A 60 -9.43 7.40 -12.61
N HIS A 61 -8.64 6.42 -13.08
CA HIS A 61 -7.19 6.57 -13.29
C HIS A 61 -6.78 6.64 -14.78
N GLY A 62 -7.77 6.75 -15.67
CA GLY A 62 -7.57 6.81 -17.12
C GLY A 62 -7.17 5.48 -17.75
N PRO A 63 -7.32 5.34 -19.08
CA PRO A 63 -6.78 4.21 -19.82
C PRO A 63 -5.28 4.07 -19.57
N GLY A 64 -4.80 2.85 -19.36
CA GLY A 64 -3.37 2.64 -19.08
C GLY A 64 -2.93 3.01 -17.66
N GLY A 65 -3.77 3.65 -16.85
CA GLY A 65 -3.37 4.23 -15.57
C GLY A 65 -2.69 5.60 -15.71
N VAL A 66 -2.98 6.30 -16.82
CA VAL A 66 -2.46 7.63 -17.12
C VAL A 66 -3.62 8.63 -17.10
N GLY A 67 -3.60 9.56 -16.14
CA GLY A 67 -4.59 10.62 -16.00
C GLY A 67 -5.88 10.21 -15.26
N GLY A 68 -7.02 10.68 -15.75
CA GLY A 68 -8.31 10.50 -15.09
C GLY A 68 -8.56 11.45 -13.91
N PRO A 69 -9.80 11.49 -13.38
CA PRO A 69 -10.17 12.41 -12.30
C PRO A 69 -9.41 12.19 -10.99
N ASN A 70 -8.86 10.98 -10.76
CA ASN A 70 -8.11 10.64 -9.55
C ASN A 70 -6.60 10.52 -9.77
N GLY A 71 -6.09 11.08 -10.87
CA GLY A 71 -4.66 11.16 -11.16
C GLY A 71 -4.05 9.85 -11.68
N SER A 72 -2.82 9.99 -12.20
CA SER A 72 -2.08 8.91 -12.84
C SER A 72 -1.48 7.95 -11.81
N LEU A 73 -1.47 6.67 -12.15
CA LEU A 73 -0.75 5.64 -11.41
C LEU A 73 0.57 5.26 -12.11
N VAL A 74 0.62 5.45 -13.43
CA VAL A 74 1.78 5.17 -14.27
C VAL A 74 2.56 6.44 -14.53
N THR A 75 3.87 6.36 -14.36
CA THR A 75 4.79 7.46 -14.61
C THR A 75 4.79 7.82 -16.09
N THR A 76 4.55 9.09 -16.41
CA THR A 76 4.72 9.62 -17.76
C THR A 76 5.75 10.74 -17.77
N ASN A 77 6.31 11.03 -18.94
CA ASN A 77 7.26 12.13 -19.09
C ASN A 77 6.58 13.47 -18.76
N SER A 78 7.14 14.22 -17.82
CA SER A 78 6.62 15.54 -17.48
C SER A 78 6.74 16.49 -18.66
N THR A 79 5.70 17.26 -18.94
CA THR A 79 5.79 18.39 -19.87
C THR A 79 6.85 19.38 -19.37
N ALA A 80 7.68 19.91 -20.28
CA ALA A 80 8.71 20.89 -19.94
C ALA A 80 8.15 22.03 -19.09
N GLY A 81 8.81 22.34 -17.97
CA GLY A 81 8.42 23.42 -17.05
C GLY A 81 7.39 23.03 -15.98
N LYS A 82 6.91 21.78 -15.92
CA LYS A 82 6.05 21.29 -14.83
C LYS A 82 6.78 20.26 -13.97
N ARG A 83 6.51 20.28 -12.65
CA ARG A 83 6.95 19.21 -11.76
C ARG A 83 6.28 17.89 -12.17
N PRO A 84 7.03 16.78 -12.26
CA PRO A 84 6.43 15.47 -12.53
C PRO A 84 5.39 15.11 -11.48
N GLU A 85 4.29 14.49 -11.91
CA GLU A 85 3.34 13.86 -11.01
C GLU A 85 4.02 12.74 -10.22
N LYS A 86 3.70 12.62 -8.93
CA LYS A 86 4.22 11.54 -8.08
C LYS A 86 3.36 10.30 -8.27
N THR A 87 3.92 9.29 -8.92
CA THR A 87 3.25 8.04 -9.31
C THR A 87 3.98 6.83 -8.74
N ILE A 88 3.48 5.62 -9.01
CA ILE A 88 4.09 4.37 -8.52
C ILE A 88 5.56 4.26 -8.96
N GLY A 89 5.85 4.47 -10.23
CA GLY A 89 7.20 4.25 -10.78
C GLY A 89 8.26 5.28 -10.34
N ASN A 90 7.87 6.44 -9.81
CA ASN A 90 8.83 7.51 -9.49
C ASN A 90 8.85 7.95 -8.01
N TYR A 91 7.86 7.53 -7.22
CA TYR A 91 7.70 8.00 -5.84
C TYR A 91 7.48 6.90 -4.81
N TRP A 92 6.84 5.78 -5.16
CA TRP A 92 6.53 4.75 -4.15
C TRP A 92 7.77 3.90 -3.82
N PRO A 93 8.13 3.72 -2.53
CA PRO A 93 9.36 3.02 -2.15
C PRO A 93 9.25 1.49 -2.12
N TYR A 94 8.05 0.92 -2.03
CA TYR A 94 7.84 -0.52 -1.93
C TYR A 94 6.67 -0.99 -2.80
N ALA A 95 6.88 -2.07 -3.55
CA ALA A 95 5.85 -2.69 -4.36
C ALA A 95 4.74 -3.32 -3.50
N THR A 96 5.08 -3.80 -2.30
CA THR A 96 4.11 -4.36 -1.34
C THR A 96 3.11 -3.33 -0.85
N THR A 97 3.48 -2.05 -0.74
CA THR A 97 2.54 -0.97 -0.39
C THR A 97 1.50 -0.76 -1.48
N VAL A 98 1.85 -0.95 -2.76
CA VAL A 98 0.88 -0.91 -3.87
C VAL A 98 -0.15 -2.03 -3.71
N PHE A 99 0.32 -3.26 -3.44
CA PHE A 99 -0.56 -4.41 -3.19
C PHE A 99 -1.49 -4.19 -2.00
N ASP A 100 -0.94 -3.78 -0.84
CA ASP A 100 -1.70 -3.52 0.39
C ASP A 100 -2.81 -2.49 0.15
N TYR A 101 -2.45 -1.38 -0.48
CA TYR A 101 -3.38 -0.29 -0.75
C TYR A 101 -4.50 -0.73 -1.70
N ILE A 102 -4.17 -1.47 -2.77
CA ILE A 102 -5.18 -1.99 -3.70
C ILE A 102 -6.13 -2.95 -2.96
N ARG A 103 -5.59 -3.89 -2.18
CA ARG A 103 -6.37 -4.88 -1.43
C ARG A 103 -7.34 -4.25 -0.45
N ARG A 104 -6.88 -3.24 0.30
CA ARG A 104 -7.63 -2.63 1.39
C ARG A 104 -8.57 -1.53 0.93
N ALA A 105 -8.17 -0.71 -0.04
CA ALA A 105 -8.83 0.56 -0.34
C ALA A 105 -9.46 0.62 -1.74
N MET A 106 -9.13 -0.30 -2.65
CA MET A 106 -9.61 -0.26 -4.03
C MET A 106 -10.56 -1.42 -4.39
N PRO A 107 -11.43 -1.22 -5.40
CA PRO A 107 -11.77 0.05 -6.03
C PRO A 107 -12.42 1.01 -5.03
N PHE A 108 -12.27 2.33 -5.23
CA PHE A 108 -12.72 3.33 -4.26
C PHE A 108 -14.21 3.22 -3.88
N ASN A 109 -15.06 2.82 -4.82
CA ASN A 109 -16.49 2.64 -4.58
C ASN A 109 -16.84 1.29 -3.93
N GLN A 110 -15.92 0.32 -3.91
CA GLN A 110 -16.10 -1.00 -3.30
C GLN A 110 -14.78 -1.52 -2.66
N PRO A 111 -14.24 -0.86 -1.63
CA PRO A 111 -13.00 -1.29 -0.98
C PRO A 111 -13.11 -2.72 -0.43
N GLY A 112 -12.05 -3.53 -0.59
CA GLY A 112 -12.02 -4.91 -0.11
C GLY A 112 -12.84 -5.91 -0.95
N SER A 113 -13.36 -5.50 -2.11
CA SER A 113 -14.12 -6.38 -3.00
C SER A 113 -13.26 -7.29 -3.90
N LEU A 114 -11.97 -6.98 -4.04
CA LEU A 114 -11.04 -7.74 -4.88
C LEU A 114 -10.55 -9.00 -4.16
N THR A 115 -10.46 -10.09 -4.91
CA THR A 115 -9.77 -11.30 -4.47
C THR A 115 -8.25 -11.09 -4.47
N ASP A 116 -7.52 -11.83 -3.64
CA ASP A 116 -6.05 -11.71 -3.57
C ASP A 116 -5.37 -11.93 -4.93
N LYS A 117 -5.90 -12.82 -5.77
CA LYS A 117 -5.42 -13.04 -7.16
C LYS A 117 -5.64 -11.82 -8.06
N GLU A 118 -6.79 -11.15 -7.95
CA GLU A 118 -7.05 -9.92 -8.69
C GLU A 118 -6.10 -8.79 -8.24
N VAL A 119 -5.82 -8.70 -6.94
CA VAL A 119 -4.85 -7.73 -6.41
C VAL A 119 -3.45 -8.01 -6.94
N TYR A 120 -2.99 -9.27 -6.96
CA TYR A 120 -1.71 -9.65 -7.57
C TYR A 120 -1.64 -9.27 -9.05
N ALA A 121 -2.68 -9.58 -9.82
CA ALA A 121 -2.75 -9.26 -11.24
C ALA A 121 -2.70 -7.74 -11.48
N LEU A 122 -3.51 -6.96 -10.76
CA LEU A 122 -3.51 -5.49 -10.84
C LEU A 122 -2.15 -4.89 -10.45
N THR A 123 -1.53 -5.43 -9.39
CA THR A 123 -0.18 -5.01 -8.97
C THR A 123 0.85 -5.32 -10.06
N ALA A 124 0.81 -6.53 -10.64
CA ALA A 124 1.70 -6.92 -11.73
C ALA A 124 1.54 -6.00 -12.95
N TYR A 125 0.30 -5.66 -13.31
CA TYR A 125 0.02 -4.73 -14.39
C TYR A 125 0.61 -3.34 -14.12
N LEU A 126 0.40 -2.77 -12.94
CA LEU A 126 0.92 -1.45 -12.60
C LEU A 126 2.45 -1.42 -12.52
N LEU A 127 3.08 -2.49 -12.00
CA LEU A 127 4.53 -2.62 -11.98
C LEU A 127 5.09 -2.74 -13.39
N HIS A 128 4.47 -3.56 -14.25
CA HIS A 128 4.88 -3.70 -15.65
C HIS A 128 4.71 -2.40 -16.44
N ALA A 129 3.57 -1.71 -16.27
CA ALA A 129 3.30 -0.44 -16.93
C ALA A 129 4.27 0.68 -16.50
N ASN A 130 4.88 0.55 -15.32
CA ASN A 130 5.97 1.43 -14.86
C ASN A 130 7.37 0.90 -15.20
N GLY A 131 7.49 -0.19 -15.98
CA GLY A 131 8.77 -0.77 -16.42
C GLY A 131 9.55 -1.46 -15.30
N LEU A 132 8.88 -1.92 -14.24
CA LEU A 132 9.53 -2.48 -13.04
C LEU A 132 9.65 -4.02 -13.07
N ILE A 133 8.85 -4.69 -13.90
CA ILE A 133 8.88 -6.13 -14.13
C ILE A 133 8.56 -6.45 -15.60
N ASP A 134 8.97 -7.64 -16.06
CA ASP A 134 8.67 -8.12 -17.40
C ASP A 134 7.18 -8.47 -17.53
N GLU A 135 6.62 -8.32 -18.74
CA GLU A 135 5.20 -8.56 -19.03
C GLU A 135 4.73 -9.96 -18.63
N LYS A 136 5.59 -10.97 -18.82
CA LYS A 136 5.32 -12.39 -18.56
C LYS A 136 5.56 -12.80 -17.11
N THR A 137 5.98 -11.88 -16.25
CA THR A 137 6.23 -12.17 -14.84
C THR A 137 4.94 -12.61 -14.16
N GLU A 138 4.95 -13.79 -13.56
CA GLU A 138 3.91 -14.22 -12.63
C GLU A 138 4.27 -13.71 -11.23
N LEU A 139 3.55 -12.69 -10.78
CA LEU A 139 3.80 -12.05 -9.49
C LEU A 139 3.10 -12.82 -8.39
N ASP A 140 3.84 -13.26 -7.37
CA ASP A 140 3.34 -13.98 -6.21
C ASP A 140 3.88 -13.38 -4.89
N ALA A 141 3.53 -13.99 -3.76
CA ALA A 141 3.96 -13.57 -2.43
C ALA A 141 5.49 -13.60 -2.22
N ARG A 142 6.21 -14.41 -2.99
CA ARG A 142 7.67 -14.54 -2.89
C ARG A 142 8.37 -13.48 -3.73
N LEU A 143 7.86 -13.22 -4.93
CA LEU A 143 8.48 -12.31 -5.89
C LEU A 143 8.21 -10.83 -5.55
N LEU A 144 6.99 -10.49 -5.16
CA LEU A 144 6.57 -9.11 -4.90
C LEU A 144 7.51 -8.30 -3.97
N PRO A 145 7.94 -8.79 -2.79
CA PRO A 145 8.85 -8.03 -1.92
C PRO A 145 10.27 -7.88 -2.50
N THR A 146 10.64 -8.61 -3.55
CA THR A 146 11.97 -8.52 -4.18
C THR A 146 12.07 -7.41 -5.23
N VAL A 147 10.93 -6.89 -5.70
CA VAL A 147 10.86 -5.83 -6.72
C VAL A 147 11.49 -4.55 -6.17
N LYS A 148 12.54 -4.07 -6.85
CA LYS A 148 13.26 -2.86 -6.46
C LYS A 148 12.58 -1.61 -7.04
N MET A 149 12.00 -0.80 -6.17
CA MET A 149 11.36 0.45 -6.57
C MET A 149 12.40 1.57 -6.73
N PRO A 150 12.37 2.36 -7.82
CA PRO A 150 13.36 3.42 -8.07
C PRO A 150 13.42 4.51 -7.00
N ALA A 151 12.30 4.74 -6.31
CA ALA A 151 12.20 5.78 -5.31
C ALA A 151 12.69 5.35 -3.92
N GLN A 152 12.90 4.04 -3.67
CA GLN A 152 13.25 3.50 -2.36
C GLN A 152 14.45 4.23 -1.71
N PRO A 153 15.57 4.51 -2.41
CA PRO A 153 16.72 5.19 -1.79
C PRO A 153 16.48 6.66 -1.44
N ARG A 154 15.35 7.26 -1.88
CA ARG A 154 15.01 8.67 -1.67
C ARG A 154 14.29 8.92 -0.34
N PHE A 155 13.89 7.86 0.36
CA PHE A 155 13.20 7.95 1.65
C PHE A 155 14.18 7.57 2.76
N VAL A 156 14.51 8.54 3.61
CA VAL A 156 15.39 8.37 4.77
C VAL A 156 14.63 8.72 6.03
N PRO A 157 14.97 8.12 7.19
CA PRO A 157 14.47 8.58 8.48
C PRO A 157 14.75 10.07 8.68
N ASP A 158 13.83 10.75 9.36
CA ASP A 158 13.99 12.16 9.67
C ASP A 158 15.27 12.39 10.51
N ASP A 159 16.18 13.21 9.99
CA ASP A 159 17.46 13.55 10.61
C ASP A 159 17.48 14.99 11.17
N ARG A 160 16.34 15.69 11.12
CA ARG A 160 16.19 17.05 11.67
C ARG A 160 16.43 17.04 13.18
N ARG A 161 17.13 18.07 13.68
CA ARG A 161 17.45 18.27 15.10
C ARG A 161 16.94 19.64 15.58
N GLY A 162 16.71 19.77 16.89
CA GLY A 162 16.39 21.06 17.53
C GLY A 162 14.92 21.47 17.51
N GLY A 163 14.00 20.53 17.28
CA GLY A 163 12.57 20.74 17.55
C GLY A 163 12.26 20.60 19.05
N PRO A 164 11.10 21.06 19.52
CA PRO A 164 10.68 20.82 20.90
C PRO A 164 10.54 19.30 21.14
N ASP A 165 11.36 18.76 22.04
CA ASP A 165 11.26 17.38 22.50
C ASP A 165 9.95 17.21 23.29
N ILE A 166 9.10 16.28 22.86
CA ILE A 166 7.91 15.90 23.62
C ILE A 166 8.37 14.82 24.62
N HIS A 167 8.71 15.26 25.83
CA HIS A 167 9.00 14.38 26.98
C HIS A 167 7.71 13.83 27.60
#